data_AF-A0A9P9JC08-F1
#
_entry.id   AF-A0A9P9JC08-F1
#
_cell.length_a   1.000
_cell.length_b   1.000
_cell.length_c   1.000
_cell.angle_alpha   90.00
_cell.angle_beta   90.00
_cell.angle_gamma   90.00
#
_symmetry.space_group_name_H-M   'P 1'
#
loop_
_entity.id
_entity.type
_entity.pdbx_description
1 polymer ?
#
loop_
_entity_poly.entity_id
_entity_poly.type
_entity_poly.pdbx_seq_one_letter_code
_entity_poly.pdbx_strand_id
1 'polypeptide(L)'
;MTMSRTNPSTEKPNSDKFARWRPKYHLLAPNGWMNDPCGLNYDAQRRKYHAFFQWNPFGNDWGNMSWGHAVSDDMVSWSVFDHPALEPDKPYDGEGVFTGALFPAGLDGNANGTLTLIYTSVSKSPIHYTLPYSHGCETLSLATSCDGGLSWNKVEGNPILPGPPSDTQAISWRDPYVACWPGMSRVLGLPSHQVFGLLSGGIRHKTPTTWLYAVGSTDLTDWRCIGPLVDIGKNFCPSGADFDMGVNFECGNFMSLEDADGGSTDFLIMSCEGVQTRGETADDTTSTCIKTQGWMSGPLVADYNGSAQMQWECGGRLDFGSLYAANSFWDPVIRQQITMGWIPEDGLPDATRHQQGWSGCLSLPRVLRSLALVNVTGSRHGHLLGMGAFAVMPDRDGTFILRTLGVSPHPNLESLRKCAREIRISTADLAAPKGPRHWIGPVMSLKSQQWELKCKMALKGDCQRVGLNIFHSSNGMTNMSRVYFEAVDGRVIIQKAAVHTVAGANVASDSAPHPLFRMIDTRTGAEMEEELLIHMFYDQGVLEVFFNERTTVTSRLYPLSVQDTSLQLFAEGTNEAEATPLDVQGAVWDGLAA
;
A
#
# COMPACT_ATOMS: atom_id res chain seq x y z
N MET A 1 -15.99 10.68 30.55
CA MET A 1 -15.09 11.78 30.99
C MET A 1 -14.85 12.64 29.77
N THR A 2 -15.41 13.84 29.71
CA THR A 2 -15.18 14.81 28.63
C THR A 2 -13.70 15.18 28.60
N MET A 3 -12.96 14.65 27.63
CA MET A 3 -11.60 15.13 27.37
C MET A 3 -11.68 16.61 26.96
N SER A 4 -10.88 17.40 27.66
CA SER A 4 -10.69 18.82 27.44
C SER A 4 -10.33 19.12 25.97
N ARG A 5 -11.20 19.85 25.25
CA ARG A 5 -10.91 20.46 23.94
C ARG A 5 -9.95 21.66 24.09
N THR A 6 -8.81 21.44 24.72
CA THR A 6 -7.74 22.44 24.78
C THR A 6 -6.86 22.27 23.55
N ASN A 7 -6.92 23.23 22.63
CA ASN A 7 -5.97 23.39 21.53
C ASN A 7 -4.53 23.29 22.07
N PRO A 8 -3.75 22.24 21.77
CA PRO A 8 -2.34 22.28 22.02
C PRO A 8 -1.65 23.07 20.90
N SER A 9 -0.99 24.15 21.32
CA SER A 9 0.05 24.92 20.61
C SER A 9 -0.21 25.34 19.16
N THR A 10 -0.52 26.63 18.98
CA THR A 10 -0.34 27.41 17.75
C THR A 10 1.15 27.69 17.44
N GLU A 11 2.06 26.77 17.74
CA GLU A 11 3.45 26.88 17.25
C GLU A 11 3.44 26.54 15.77
N LYS A 12 3.63 27.58 14.94
CA LYS A 12 3.82 27.39 13.50
C LYS A 12 4.95 26.38 13.27
N PRO A 13 4.81 25.42 12.34
CA PRO A 13 5.75 24.32 12.07
C PRO A 13 7.16 24.70 11.54
N ASN A 14 7.68 25.87 11.91
CA ASN A 14 8.99 26.36 11.47
C ASN A 14 10.13 25.97 12.42
N SER A 15 10.04 24.78 13.04
CA SER A 15 11.15 24.19 13.81
C SER A 15 11.89 23.18 12.94
N ASP A 16 13.21 23.11 13.05
CA ASP A 16 14.05 22.13 12.32
C ASP A 16 13.56 20.68 12.53
N LYS A 17 12.85 20.40 13.64
CA LYS A 17 12.29 19.09 13.95
C LYS A 17 11.09 18.74 13.08
N PHE A 18 10.21 19.70 12.80
CA PHE A 18 9.06 19.48 11.92
C PHE A 18 9.50 19.13 10.50
N ALA A 19 10.54 19.80 9.99
CA ALA A 19 11.01 19.64 8.62
C ALA A 19 11.93 18.42 8.39
N ARG A 20 12.57 17.89 9.45
CA ARG A 20 13.71 16.96 9.35
C ARG A 20 13.45 15.72 8.49
N TRP A 21 12.37 14.99 8.74
CA TRP A 21 12.01 13.78 8.00
C TRP A 21 10.68 13.93 7.26
N ARG A 22 10.15 15.15 7.17
CA ARG A 22 8.83 15.41 6.59
C ARG A 22 8.89 15.32 5.07
N PRO A 23 8.26 14.31 4.45
CA PRO A 23 8.28 14.15 3.01
C PRO A 23 7.78 15.41 2.29
N LYS A 24 8.25 15.60 1.06
CA LYS A 24 8.01 16.79 0.24
C LYS A 24 7.02 16.55 -0.90
N TYR A 25 6.93 15.33 -1.41
CA TYR A 25 6.04 14.97 -2.51
C TYR A 25 5.06 13.84 -2.16
N HIS A 26 5.18 13.22 -0.98
CA HIS A 26 4.09 12.39 -0.44
C HIS A 26 2.95 13.27 0.10
N LEU A 27 1.72 12.75 0.03
CA LEU A 27 0.56 13.44 0.59
C LEU A 27 0.56 13.30 2.12
N LEU A 28 0.51 14.43 2.82
CA LEU A 28 0.46 14.50 4.29
C LEU A 28 -0.66 15.43 4.76
N ALA A 29 -1.21 15.14 5.94
CA ALA A 29 -2.01 16.09 6.70
C ALA A 29 -1.18 17.32 7.09
N PRO A 30 -1.80 18.51 7.30
CA PRO A 30 -1.08 19.73 7.65
C PRO A 30 -0.21 19.61 8.90
N ASN A 31 -0.66 18.85 9.90
CA ASN A 31 0.00 18.57 11.17
C ASN A 31 -0.67 17.35 11.84
N GLY A 32 -0.19 16.94 13.01
CA GLY A 32 -0.87 15.91 13.82
C GLY A 32 -0.76 14.50 13.24
N TRP A 33 -1.60 13.59 13.73
CA TRP A 33 -1.64 12.20 13.29
C TRP A 33 -2.49 12.03 12.04
N MET A 34 -1.98 11.33 11.04
CA MET A 34 -2.79 10.81 9.94
C MET A 34 -2.60 9.32 9.75
N ASN A 35 -3.63 8.66 9.24
CA ASN A 35 -3.54 7.27 8.80
C ASN A 35 -4.31 7.03 7.50
N ASP A 36 -5.25 6.10 7.51
CA ASP A 36 -5.85 5.46 6.35
C ASP A 36 -6.27 6.47 5.27
N PRO A 37 -5.88 6.26 4.01
CA PRO A 37 -6.55 6.91 2.90
C PRO A 37 -8.02 6.45 2.86
N CYS A 38 -8.92 7.42 2.79
CA CYS A 38 -10.34 7.21 2.60
C CYS A 38 -10.83 7.97 1.37
N GLY A 39 -11.88 7.48 0.73
CA GLY A 39 -12.53 8.19 -0.38
C GLY A 39 -11.64 8.64 -1.55
N LEU A 40 -10.60 7.87 -1.91
CA LEU A 40 -9.84 8.11 -3.14
C LEU A 40 -10.80 8.03 -4.34
N ASN A 41 -10.89 9.06 -5.16
CA ASN A 41 -11.73 9.03 -6.36
C ASN A 41 -11.40 10.15 -7.37
N TYR A 42 -12.03 10.11 -8.53
CA TYR A 42 -11.98 11.15 -9.56
C TYR A 42 -13.37 11.75 -9.80
N ASP A 43 -13.51 13.06 -9.54
CA ASP A 43 -14.68 13.83 -9.94
C ASP A 43 -14.55 14.18 -11.43
N ALA A 44 -15.22 13.43 -12.29
CA ALA A 44 -15.20 13.65 -13.73
C ALA A 44 -15.85 14.98 -14.17
N GLN A 45 -16.75 15.55 -13.36
CA GLN A 45 -17.39 16.83 -13.70
C GLN A 45 -16.46 18.01 -13.50
N ARG A 46 -15.70 17.99 -12.40
CA ARG A 46 -14.71 19.05 -12.08
C ARG A 46 -13.31 18.71 -12.56
N ARG A 47 -13.09 17.49 -13.04
CA ARG A 47 -11.80 16.95 -13.48
C ARG A 47 -10.73 16.99 -12.40
N LYS A 48 -11.11 16.62 -11.18
CA LYS A 48 -10.24 16.64 -10.00
C LYS A 48 -10.12 15.26 -9.38
N TYR A 49 -8.92 14.93 -8.95
CA TYR A 49 -8.69 13.84 -8.02
C TYR A 49 -8.98 14.30 -6.61
N HIS A 50 -9.64 13.45 -5.84
CA HIS A 50 -9.92 13.64 -4.42
C HIS A 50 -9.20 12.55 -3.63
N ALA A 51 -8.53 12.95 -2.55
CA ALA A 51 -8.03 12.03 -1.55
C ALA A 51 -8.45 12.52 -0.16
N PHE A 52 -9.13 11.67 0.59
CA PHE A 52 -9.37 11.89 2.01
C PHE A 52 -8.43 10.99 2.80
N PHE A 53 -8.25 11.32 4.06
CA PHE A 53 -7.46 10.52 4.98
C PHE A 53 -7.96 10.71 6.41
N GLN A 54 -7.86 9.66 7.22
CA GLN A 54 -8.08 9.81 8.66
C GLN A 54 -7.05 10.78 9.26
N TRP A 55 -7.52 11.73 10.07
CA TRP A 55 -6.72 12.81 10.63
C TRP A 55 -7.16 13.15 12.06
N ASN A 56 -6.19 13.27 12.98
CA ASN A 56 -6.35 13.92 14.27
C ASN A 56 -5.67 15.31 14.22
N PRO A 57 -6.45 16.40 14.06
CA PRO A 57 -5.89 17.76 14.05
C PRO A 57 -5.44 18.25 15.43
N PHE A 58 -5.76 17.53 16.50
CA PHE A 58 -5.54 17.96 17.89
C PHE A 58 -4.34 17.28 18.56
N GLY A 59 -3.67 16.35 17.88
CA GLY A 59 -2.57 15.61 18.48
C GLY A 59 -1.85 14.72 17.49
N ASN A 60 -0.70 14.23 17.92
CA ASN A 60 0.13 13.33 17.13
C ASN A 60 -0.18 11.86 17.38
N ASP A 61 -1.21 11.52 18.17
CA ASP A 61 -1.63 10.15 18.43
C ASP A 61 -2.98 9.85 17.79
N TRP A 62 -3.29 8.57 17.62
CA TRP A 62 -4.62 8.14 17.20
C TRP A 62 -5.68 8.60 18.23
N GLY A 63 -6.75 9.25 17.75
CA GLY A 63 -7.87 9.75 18.55
C GLY A 63 -8.59 10.90 17.86
N ASN A 64 -9.81 11.24 18.28
CA ASN A 64 -10.64 12.30 17.68
C ASN A 64 -10.74 12.20 16.14
N MET A 65 -10.89 10.98 15.63
CA MET A 65 -10.63 10.71 14.23
C MET A 65 -11.64 11.41 13.33
N SER A 66 -11.10 12.23 12.44
CA SER A 66 -11.80 13.06 11.47
C SER A 66 -11.28 12.73 10.07
N TRP A 67 -11.93 13.21 9.00
CA TRP A 67 -11.37 13.09 7.65
C TRP A 67 -10.73 14.41 7.23
N GLY A 68 -9.44 14.40 6.93
CA GLY A 68 -8.80 15.43 6.12
C GLY A 68 -9.09 15.22 4.64
N HIS A 69 -8.85 16.26 3.83
CA HIS A 69 -9.15 16.25 2.40
C HIS A 69 -8.05 16.95 1.61
N ALA A 70 -7.72 16.42 0.44
CA ALA A 70 -6.86 17.05 -0.54
C ALA A 70 -7.42 16.84 -1.96
N VAL A 71 -7.08 17.77 -2.85
CA VAL A 71 -7.41 17.68 -4.28
C VAL A 71 -6.17 17.81 -5.15
N SER A 72 -6.17 17.13 -6.28
CA SER A 72 -5.07 17.16 -7.25
C SER A 72 -5.58 17.17 -8.69
N ASP A 73 -4.76 17.71 -9.60
CA ASP A 73 -4.97 17.61 -11.05
C ASP A 73 -4.24 16.40 -11.67
N ASP A 74 -3.25 15.83 -10.98
CA ASP A 74 -2.31 14.87 -11.56
C ASP A 74 -1.91 13.71 -10.64
N MET A 75 -2.52 13.58 -9.46
CA MET A 75 -2.22 12.62 -8.39
C MET A 75 -0.85 12.80 -7.71
N VAL A 76 -0.11 13.85 -8.06
CA VAL A 76 1.25 14.12 -7.54
C VAL A 76 1.27 15.42 -6.75
N SER A 77 0.80 16.52 -7.35
CA SER A 77 0.75 17.82 -6.70
C SER A 77 -0.60 17.99 -6.02
N TRP A 78 -0.61 18.01 -4.68
CA TRP A 78 -1.83 18.04 -3.87
C TRP A 78 -2.04 19.41 -3.20
N SER A 79 -3.27 19.92 -3.29
CA SER A 79 -3.76 21.02 -2.45
C SER A 79 -4.49 20.44 -1.25
N VAL A 80 -3.88 20.51 -0.07
CA VAL A 80 -4.42 19.95 1.18
C VAL A 80 -5.21 21.02 1.93
N PHE A 81 -6.44 20.70 2.33
CA PHE A 81 -7.25 21.58 3.16
C PHE A 81 -6.75 21.61 4.61
N ASP A 82 -6.86 22.76 5.26
CA ASP A 82 -6.36 23.01 6.63
C ASP A 82 -7.40 22.73 7.73
N HIS A 83 -8.57 22.23 7.35
CA HIS A 83 -9.68 21.88 8.23
C HIS A 83 -10.28 20.52 7.83
N PRO A 84 -10.91 19.80 8.77
CA PRO A 84 -11.54 18.51 8.46
C PRO A 84 -12.71 18.67 7.48
N ALA A 85 -12.85 17.71 6.57
CA ALA A 85 -14.04 17.53 5.74
C ALA A 85 -15.21 16.90 6.53
N LEU A 86 -14.90 15.95 7.42
CA LEU A 86 -15.85 15.35 8.37
C LEU A 86 -15.21 15.29 9.75
N GLU A 87 -15.97 15.64 10.78
CA GLU A 87 -15.56 15.57 12.19
C GLU A 87 -16.62 14.86 13.05
N PRO A 88 -16.25 14.30 14.22
CA PRO A 88 -17.21 13.80 15.22
C PRO A 88 -18.12 14.93 15.74
N ASP A 89 -19.38 14.95 15.32
CA ASP A 89 -20.34 15.99 15.71
C ASP A 89 -21.77 15.46 15.95
N LYS A 90 -22.01 14.15 15.78
CA LYS A 90 -23.29 13.49 16.05
C LYS A 90 -23.13 12.39 17.10
N PRO A 91 -24.22 11.99 17.79
CA PRO A 91 -24.18 10.86 18.72
C PRO A 91 -23.71 9.53 18.09
N TYR A 92 -23.97 9.32 16.80
CA TYR A 92 -23.61 8.08 16.11
C TYR A 92 -22.14 8.01 15.67
N ASP A 93 -21.42 9.14 15.64
CA ASP A 93 -20.00 9.21 15.28
C ASP A 93 -19.13 9.93 16.31
N GLY A 94 -19.65 10.12 17.52
CA GLY A 94 -18.99 10.90 18.57
C GLY A 94 -17.66 10.32 19.06
N GLU A 95 -17.38 9.05 18.79
CA GLU A 95 -16.11 8.39 19.12
C GLU A 95 -15.12 8.38 17.92
N GLY A 96 -15.59 8.73 16.71
CA GLY A 96 -14.74 8.82 15.53
C GLY A 96 -15.48 8.67 14.19
N VAL A 97 -14.92 9.31 13.17
CA VAL A 97 -15.26 9.14 11.75
C VAL A 97 -14.18 8.25 11.12
N PHE A 98 -14.47 6.96 10.98
CA PHE A 98 -13.54 5.95 10.48
C PHE A 98 -13.54 5.88 8.94
N THR A 99 -12.71 5.00 8.37
CA THR A 99 -12.42 4.89 6.93
C THR A 99 -13.68 4.65 6.11
N GLY A 100 -13.60 4.94 4.81
CA GLY A 100 -14.70 4.75 3.90
C GLY A 100 -14.39 5.16 2.46
N ALA A 101 -15.44 5.42 1.70
CA ALA A 101 -15.39 5.66 0.26
C ALA A 101 -16.02 6.99 -0.14
N LEU A 102 -15.66 7.44 -1.33
CA LEU A 102 -16.30 8.52 -2.06
C LEU A 102 -16.97 7.89 -3.28
N PHE A 103 -18.25 8.18 -3.46
CA PHE A 103 -18.99 7.88 -4.67
C PHE A 103 -19.32 9.21 -5.39
N PRO A 104 -18.86 9.44 -6.63
CA PRO A 104 -18.98 10.73 -7.32
C PRO A 104 -20.37 10.94 -7.94
N ALA A 105 -21.41 10.78 -7.13
CA ALA A 105 -22.81 11.02 -7.47
C ALA A 105 -23.61 11.47 -6.24
N GLY A 106 -24.81 12.03 -6.48
CA GLY A 106 -25.80 12.30 -5.43
C GLY A 106 -26.42 11.03 -4.85
N LEU A 107 -27.23 11.18 -3.80
CA LEU A 107 -27.94 10.06 -3.15
C LEU A 107 -28.88 9.32 -4.10
N ASP A 108 -29.40 9.99 -5.12
CA ASP A 108 -30.23 9.44 -6.18
C ASP A 108 -29.41 8.67 -7.25
N GLY A 109 -28.10 8.51 -7.03
CA GLY A 109 -27.16 7.85 -7.95
C GLY A 109 -26.79 8.70 -9.17
N ASN A 110 -27.32 9.90 -9.32
CA ASN A 110 -27.05 10.74 -10.48
C ASN A 110 -25.70 11.47 -10.33
N ALA A 111 -24.82 11.30 -11.31
CA ALA A 111 -23.62 12.11 -11.45
C ALA A 111 -24.01 13.51 -11.96
N ASN A 112 -24.49 14.37 -11.06
CA ASN A 112 -24.91 15.76 -11.31
C ASN A 112 -23.96 16.81 -10.69
N GLY A 113 -22.81 16.36 -10.19
CA GLY A 113 -21.78 17.20 -9.56
C GLY A 113 -21.86 17.19 -8.04
N THR A 114 -22.86 16.52 -7.48
CA THR A 114 -22.89 16.12 -6.08
C THR A 114 -21.95 14.94 -5.86
N LEU A 115 -21.24 14.97 -4.73
CA LEU A 115 -20.35 13.93 -4.24
C LEU A 115 -20.95 13.33 -2.97
N THR A 116 -20.83 12.02 -2.77
CA THR A 116 -21.31 11.33 -1.57
C THR A 116 -20.17 10.59 -0.88
N LEU A 117 -19.85 10.95 0.36
CA LEU A 117 -18.99 10.15 1.24
C LEU A 117 -19.83 9.10 1.95
N ILE A 118 -19.28 7.90 2.04
CA ILE A 118 -19.82 6.75 2.73
C ILE A 118 -18.77 6.35 3.76
N TYR A 119 -19.08 6.37 5.04
CA TYR A 119 -18.08 6.21 6.10
C TYR A 119 -18.57 5.36 7.26
N THR A 120 -17.63 4.79 8.00
CA THR A 120 -17.94 4.14 9.29
C THR A 120 -18.06 5.20 10.39
N SER A 121 -19.26 5.34 10.94
CA SER A 121 -19.53 6.17 12.11
C SER A 121 -19.42 5.37 13.40
N VAL A 122 -18.57 5.84 14.33
CA VAL A 122 -18.27 5.12 15.58
C VAL A 122 -18.91 5.81 16.79
N SER A 123 -19.71 5.05 17.53
CA SER A 123 -20.44 5.54 18.71
C SER A 123 -19.91 5.00 20.04
N LYS A 124 -19.07 3.96 20.02
CA LYS A 124 -18.52 3.32 21.21
C LYS A 124 -17.13 2.73 20.97
N SER A 125 -16.22 3.01 21.89
CA SER A 125 -14.83 2.51 21.92
C SER A 125 -14.53 1.80 23.26
N PRO A 126 -13.46 0.98 23.37
CA PRO A 126 -12.55 0.54 22.30
C PRO A 126 -13.16 -0.55 21.41
N ILE A 127 -12.71 -0.60 20.16
CA ILE A 127 -13.03 -1.65 19.18
C ILE A 127 -11.71 -2.34 18.83
N HIS A 128 -11.64 -3.66 19.04
CA HIS A 128 -10.46 -4.44 18.73
C HIS A 128 -10.82 -5.90 18.52
N TYR A 129 -10.09 -6.61 17.66
CA TYR A 129 -10.47 -7.96 17.26
C TYR A 129 -10.43 -9.00 18.40
N THR A 130 -9.67 -8.72 19.46
CA THR A 130 -9.59 -9.56 20.67
C THR A 130 -10.75 -9.34 21.65
N LEU A 131 -11.47 -8.22 21.55
CA LEU A 131 -12.54 -7.84 22.48
C LEU A 131 -13.91 -8.32 21.99
N PRO A 132 -14.90 -8.47 22.89
CA PRO A 132 -16.29 -8.71 22.49
C PRO A 132 -16.83 -7.55 21.64
N TYR A 133 -17.50 -7.88 20.55
CA TYR A 133 -18.12 -6.88 19.69
C TYR A 133 -19.35 -6.26 20.36
N SER A 134 -19.41 -4.93 20.40
CA SER A 134 -20.58 -4.20 20.89
C SER A 134 -21.47 -3.81 19.70
N HIS A 135 -22.55 -4.53 19.45
CA HIS A 135 -23.44 -4.22 18.33
C HIS A 135 -23.84 -2.73 18.30
N GLY A 136 -23.71 -2.10 17.14
CA GLY A 136 -23.95 -0.66 16.94
C GLY A 136 -22.78 0.26 17.30
N CYS A 137 -21.62 -0.28 17.73
CA CYS A 137 -20.42 0.53 17.94
C CYS A 137 -19.85 1.07 16.63
N GLU A 138 -19.94 0.27 15.55
CA GLU A 138 -19.61 0.67 14.18
C GLU A 138 -20.89 0.64 13.35
N THR A 139 -21.16 1.74 12.65
CA THR A 139 -22.36 1.93 11.82
C THR A 139 -21.96 2.56 10.49
N LEU A 140 -22.84 2.52 9.47
CA LEU A 140 -22.60 3.16 8.18
C LEU A 140 -23.37 4.48 8.09
N SER A 141 -22.69 5.57 7.73
CA SER A 141 -23.29 6.90 7.56
C SER A 141 -22.86 7.53 6.25
N LEU A 142 -23.67 8.48 5.76
CA LEU A 142 -23.42 9.22 4.53
C LEU A 142 -23.25 10.73 4.76
N ALA A 143 -22.47 11.39 3.89
CA ALA A 143 -22.42 12.85 3.79
C ALA A 143 -22.35 13.28 2.34
N THR A 144 -22.93 14.42 1.99
CA THR A 144 -22.96 14.93 0.61
C THR A 144 -22.31 16.30 0.47
N SER A 145 -21.66 16.55 -0.65
CA SER A 145 -21.16 17.85 -1.06
C SER A 145 -21.71 18.23 -2.44
N CYS A 146 -22.20 19.46 -2.58
CA CYS A 146 -22.69 20.02 -3.85
C CYS A 146 -21.74 21.07 -4.44
N ASP A 147 -20.63 21.38 -3.76
CA ASP A 147 -19.69 22.44 -4.11
C ASP A 147 -18.29 21.93 -4.49
N GLY A 148 -18.20 20.64 -4.83
CA GLY A 148 -16.93 20.02 -5.26
C GLY A 148 -16.04 19.62 -4.09
N GLY A 149 -16.65 19.26 -2.95
CA GLY A 149 -15.95 18.78 -1.76
C GLY A 149 -15.43 19.88 -0.84
N LEU A 150 -15.84 21.14 -1.04
CA LEU A 150 -15.44 22.26 -0.17
C LEU A 150 -16.22 22.25 1.15
N SER A 151 -17.48 21.80 1.12
CA SER A 151 -18.29 21.60 2.32
C SER A 151 -19.10 20.31 2.26
N TRP A 152 -19.38 19.73 3.43
CA TRP A 152 -20.03 18.44 3.59
C TRP A 152 -21.21 18.52 4.55
N ASN A 153 -22.33 17.90 4.17
CA ASN A 153 -23.52 17.81 4.99
C ASN A 153 -23.82 16.34 5.28
N LYS A 154 -23.80 15.95 6.56
CA LYS A 154 -24.23 14.60 6.98
C LYS A 154 -25.71 14.41 6.67
N VAL A 155 -26.04 13.26 6.08
CA VAL A 155 -27.39 12.95 5.59
C VAL A 155 -28.37 12.78 6.77
N GLU A 156 -29.59 13.30 6.60
CA GLU A 156 -30.68 13.07 7.55
C GLU A 156 -31.08 11.60 7.53
N GLY A 157 -31.23 11.00 8.72
CA GLY A 157 -31.51 9.56 8.85
C GLY A 157 -30.27 8.69 9.08
N ASN A 158 -29.06 9.25 9.10
CA ASN A 158 -27.88 8.52 9.56
C ASN A 158 -28.02 8.01 11.01
N PRO A 159 -27.40 6.86 11.35
CA PRO A 159 -26.70 5.96 10.43
C PRO A 159 -27.68 5.15 9.56
N ILE A 160 -27.35 4.96 8.27
CA ILE A 160 -28.18 4.22 7.32
C ILE A 160 -28.13 2.70 7.52
N LEU A 161 -27.02 2.19 8.08
CA LEU A 161 -26.94 0.82 8.57
C LEU A 161 -26.50 0.81 10.04
N PRO A 162 -27.29 0.22 10.95
CA PRO A 162 -27.04 0.28 12.39
C PRO A 162 -26.05 -0.77 12.91
N GLY A 163 -25.50 -1.64 12.05
CA GLY A 163 -24.53 -2.66 12.42
C GLY A 163 -24.48 -3.85 11.46
N PRO A 164 -23.67 -4.88 11.78
CA PRO A 164 -23.53 -6.09 10.98
C PRO A 164 -24.84 -6.91 10.92
N PRO A 165 -24.96 -7.85 9.96
CA PRO A 165 -26.09 -8.77 9.91
C PRO A 165 -26.29 -9.52 11.25
N SER A 166 -27.52 -9.55 11.76
CA SER A 166 -27.85 -10.00 13.12
C SER A 166 -27.55 -11.48 13.39
N ASP A 167 -27.44 -12.29 12.34
CA ASP A 167 -27.11 -13.71 12.38
C ASP A 167 -25.60 -13.99 12.37
N THR A 168 -24.77 -12.94 12.38
CA THR A 168 -23.31 -13.05 12.35
C THR A 168 -22.66 -12.63 13.66
N GLN A 169 -21.65 -13.38 14.10
CA GLN A 169 -20.79 -12.99 15.23
C GLN A 169 -19.62 -12.15 14.72
N ALA A 170 -19.92 -10.92 14.26
CA ALA A 170 -18.88 -10.01 13.79
C ALA A 170 -17.86 -9.70 14.90
N ILE A 171 -16.59 -9.58 14.50
CA ILE A 171 -15.49 -9.12 15.34
C ILE A 171 -15.25 -7.61 15.12
N SER A 172 -15.39 -7.19 13.87
CA SER A 172 -15.49 -5.80 13.44
C SER A 172 -16.35 -5.73 12.18
N TRP A 173 -16.79 -4.52 11.86
CA TRP A 173 -17.65 -4.24 10.71
C TRP A 173 -17.51 -2.76 10.29
N ARG A 174 -16.57 -2.47 9.40
CA ARG A 174 -16.16 -1.10 9.05
C ARG A 174 -15.59 -0.95 7.64
N ASP A 175 -15.12 0.24 7.30
CA ASP A 175 -14.34 0.57 6.10
C ASP A 175 -15.08 0.28 4.79
N PRO A 176 -16.19 0.99 4.51
CA PRO A 176 -16.95 0.80 3.29
C PRO A 176 -16.12 1.06 2.03
N TYR A 177 -16.20 0.15 1.08
CA TYR A 177 -15.65 0.32 -0.27
C TYR A 177 -16.74 0.08 -1.31
N VAL A 178 -16.94 1.02 -2.23
CA VAL A 178 -18.08 1.03 -3.15
C VAL A 178 -17.65 1.22 -4.58
N ALA A 179 -18.07 0.31 -5.47
CA ALA A 179 -17.81 0.38 -6.90
C ALA A 179 -18.76 -0.53 -7.69
N CYS A 180 -18.71 -0.44 -9.02
CA CYS A 180 -19.38 -1.38 -9.90
C CYS A 180 -18.44 -2.53 -10.28
N TRP A 181 -18.89 -3.78 -10.15
CA TRP A 181 -18.10 -4.98 -10.48
C TRP A 181 -18.86 -5.87 -11.47
N PRO A 182 -18.56 -5.77 -12.78
CA PRO A 182 -19.23 -6.56 -13.81
C PRO A 182 -19.04 -8.08 -13.63
N GLY A 183 -17.86 -8.52 -13.14
CA GLY A 183 -17.59 -9.91 -12.81
C GLY A 183 -18.56 -10.44 -11.74
N MET A 184 -18.65 -9.73 -10.61
CA MET A 184 -19.60 -10.01 -9.53
C MET A 184 -21.06 -10.00 -10.01
N SER A 185 -21.42 -9.03 -10.84
CA SER A 185 -22.77 -8.92 -11.41
C SER A 185 -23.15 -10.16 -12.21
N ARG A 186 -22.24 -10.67 -13.06
CA ARG A 186 -22.48 -11.91 -13.83
C ARG A 186 -22.69 -13.12 -12.93
N VAL A 187 -21.87 -13.27 -11.88
CA VAL A 187 -21.96 -14.40 -10.94
C VAL A 187 -23.30 -14.39 -10.20
N LEU A 188 -23.78 -13.21 -9.80
CA LEU A 188 -25.03 -13.05 -9.07
C LEU A 188 -26.28 -12.89 -9.95
N GLY A 189 -26.12 -12.87 -11.29
CA GLY A 189 -27.23 -12.62 -12.21
C GLY A 189 -27.85 -11.22 -12.09
N LEU A 190 -27.05 -10.22 -11.73
CA LEU A 190 -27.44 -8.82 -11.56
C LEU A 190 -27.06 -7.97 -12.79
N PRO A 191 -27.66 -6.78 -12.97
CA PRO A 191 -27.28 -5.86 -14.04
C PRO A 191 -25.79 -5.47 -13.96
N SER A 192 -25.13 -5.29 -15.10
CA SER A 192 -23.70 -4.97 -15.16
C SER A 192 -23.29 -3.64 -14.52
N HIS A 193 -24.26 -2.76 -14.27
CA HIS A 193 -24.11 -1.46 -13.61
C HIS A 193 -24.53 -1.50 -12.13
N GLN A 194 -24.71 -2.69 -11.55
CA GLN A 194 -24.97 -2.85 -10.13
C GLN A 194 -23.82 -2.23 -9.34
N VAL A 195 -24.17 -1.31 -8.43
CA VAL A 195 -23.25 -0.78 -7.43
C VAL A 195 -23.17 -1.77 -6.28
N PHE A 196 -21.97 -2.13 -5.87
CA PHE A 196 -21.74 -2.99 -4.72
C PHE A 196 -21.00 -2.24 -3.64
N GLY A 197 -21.18 -2.69 -2.40
CA GLY A 197 -20.43 -2.25 -1.23
C GLY A 197 -19.75 -3.42 -0.56
N LEU A 198 -18.55 -3.19 -0.02
CA LEU A 198 -17.90 -4.07 0.94
C LEU A 198 -17.84 -3.39 2.29
N LEU A 199 -18.00 -4.17 3.37
CA LEU A 199 -17.59 -3.79 4.72
C LEU A 199 -16.64 -4.83 5.27
N SER A 200 -15.52 -4.39 5.80
CA SER A 200 -14.41 -5.22 6.27
C SER A 200 -14.59 -5.65 7.71
N GLY A 201 -14.11 -6.86 8.02
CA GLY A 201 -13.96 -7.32 9.38
C GLY A 201 -13.67 -8.81 9.48
N GLY A 202 -14.41 -9.50 10.33
CA GLY A 202 -14.19 -10.92 10.54
C GLY A 202 -15.33 -11.57 11.32
N ILE A 203 -15.51 -12.87 11.12
CA ILE A 203 -16.48 -13.69 11.83
C ILE A 203 -15.74 -14.42 12.96
N ARG A 204 -16.23 -14.23 14.18
CA ARG A 204 -15.62 -14.73 15.41
C ARG A 204 -15.34 -16.24 15.32
N HIS A 205 -14.10 -16.59 15.65
CA HIS A 205 -13.56 -17.96 15.61
C HIS A 205 -13.58 -18.65 14.23
N LYS A 206 -14.00 -17.97 13.16
CA LYS A 206 -14.21 -18.57 11.84
C LYS A 206 -13.19 -18.08 10.80
N THR A 207 -13.28 -16.83 10.38
CA THR A 207 -12.50 -16.31 9.23
C THR A 207 -12.48 -14.78 9.23
N PRO A 208 -11.37 -14.13 8.82
CA PRO A 208 -11.43 -12.74 8.36
C PRO A 208 -12.28 -12.65 7.09
N THR A 209 -13.02 -11.56 6.89
CA THR A 209 -13.88 -11.44 5.70
C THR A 209 -14.22 -9.99 5.35
N THR A 210 -14.85 -9.82 4.20
CA THR A 210 -15.60 -8.62 3.85
C THR A 210 -17.04 -9.02 3.55
N TRP A 211 -18.02 -8.29 4.07
CA TRP A 211 -19.43 -8.50 3.73
C TRP A 211 -19.76 -7.74 2.44
N LEU A 212 -20.29 -8.46 1.46
CA LEU A 212 -20.78 -7.93 0.19
C LEU A 212 -22.21 -7.43 0.33
N TYR A 213 -22.47 -6.25 -0.22
CA TYR A 213 -23.79 -5.60 -0.29
C TYR A 213 -24.11 -5.24 -1.74
N ALA A 214 -25.38 -5.40 -2.12
CA ALA A 214 -25.95 -4.68 -3.25
C ALA A 214 -26.37 -3.29 -2.77
N VAL A 215 -25.89 -2.24 -3.44
CA VAL A 215 -26.23 -0.84 -3.13
C VAL A 215 -27.22 -0.33 -4.18
N GLY A 216 -28.25 0.38 -3.76
CA GLY A 216 -29.25 0.96 -4.64
C GLY A 216 -28.64 1.94 -5.63
N SER A 217 -28.73 1.66 -6.92
CA SER A 217 -28.18 2.53 -7.98
C SER A 217 -28.95 3.86 -8.14
N THR A 218 -30.16 3.95 -7.59
CA THR A 218 -31.00 5.16 -7.57
C THR A 218 -31.30 5.66 -6.16
N ASP A 219 -30.74 5.00 -5.14
CA ASP A 219 -30.86 5.34 -3.73
C ASP A 219 -29.64 4.76 -3.00
N LEU A 220 -28.60 5.58 -2.81
CA LEU A 220 -27.37 5.17 -2.15
C LEU A 220 -27.55 4.87 -0.65
N THR A 221 -28.74 5.12 -0.08
CA THR A 221 -29.08 4.72 1.29
C THR A 221 -29.55 3.26 1.38
N ASP A 222 -29.97 2.65 0.27
CA ASP A 222 -30.45 1.27 0.23
C ASP A 222 -29.29 0.28 0.07
N TRP A 223 -28.99 -0.45 1.15
CA TRP A 223 -27.92 -1.45 1.20
C TRP A 223 -28.48 -2.81 1.61
N ARG A 224 -28.47 -3.75 0.67
CA ARG A 224 -28.90 -5.13 0.91
C ARG A 224 -27.71 -6.05 1.06
N CYS A 225 -27.52 -6.60 2.26
CA CYS A 225 -26.49 -7.61 2.51
C CYS A 225 -26.70 -8.83 1.60
N ILE A 226 -25.63 -9.25 0.92
CA ILE A 226 -25.57 -10.48 0.12
C ILE A 226 -24.94 -11.60 0.96
N GLY A 227 -23.82 -11.32 1.64
CA GLY A 227 -23.14 -12.28 2.50
C GLY A 227 -21.64 -12.02 2.63
N PRO A 228 -20.91 -12.85 3.41
CA PRO A 228 -19.46 -12.78 3.46
C PRO A 228 -18.84 -13.23 2.12
N LEU A 229 -17.91 -12.43 1.61
CA LEU A 229 -17.22 -12.68 0.33
C LEU A 229 -16.10 -13.71 0.47
N VAL A 230 -15.48 -13.81 1.65
CA VAL A 230 -14.32 -14.69 1.88
C VAL A 230 -14.59 -15.61 3.07
N ASP A 231 -14.28 -16.90 2.90
CA ASP A 231 -14.32 -17.91 3.97
C ASP A 231 -13.16 -18.90 3.82
N ILE A 232 -11.99 -18.49 4.32
CA ILE A 232 -10.70 -19.19 4.15
C ILE A 232 -10.18 -19.80 5.46
N GLY A 233 -10.89 -19.58 6.56
CA GLY A 233 -10.39 -19.87 7.90
C GLY A 233 -9.50 -18.76 8.48
N LYS A 234 -9.26 -18.80 9.78
CA LYS A 234 -8.34 -17.87 10.46
C LYS A 234 -6.89 -18.22 10.18
N ASN A 235 -6.05 -17.20 10.12
CA ASN A 235 -4.60 -17.33 9.96
C ASN A 235 -4.23 -18.26 8.80
N PHE A 236 -4.96 -18.13 7.69
CA PHE A 236 -4.65 -18.85 6.48
C PHE A 236 -3.35 -18.26 5.90
N CYS A 237 -2.32 -19.10 5.75
CA CYS A 237 -0.99 -18.69 5.29
C CYS A 237 -0.62 -19.34 3.95
N PRO A 238 -1.25 -18.91 2.83
CA PRO A 238 -1.08 -19.57 1.54
C PRO A 238 0.34 -19.47 0.97
N SER A 239 1.08 -18.42 1.34
CA SER A 239 2.46 -18.17 0.89
C SER A 239 3.48 -18.48 1.98
N GLY A 240 3.17 -19.44 2.85
CA GLY A 240 4.04 -19.85 3.96
C GLY A 240 4.23 -18.76 4.99
N ALA A 241 5.43 -18.67 5.57
CA ALA A 241 5.73 -17.70 6.64
C ALA A 241 5.72 -16.23 6.17
N ASP A 242 5.76 -15.98 4.86
CA ASP A 242 5.83 -14.63 4.32
C ASP A 242 4.46 -13.93 4.30
N PHE A 243 3.33 -14.64 4.42
CA PHE A 243 2.00 -14.01 4.43
C PHE A 243 0.97 -14.83 5.20
N ASP A 244 0.35 -14.16 6.18
CA ASP A 244 -0.74 -14.66 7.02
C ASP A 244 -1.90 -13.67 6.90
N MET A 245 -3.09 -14.18 6.58
CA MET A 245 -4.30 -13.37 6.37
C MET A 245 -5.01 -12.95 7.67
N GLY A 246 -4.45 -13.30 8.83
CA GLY A 246 -4.91 -12.86 10.14
C GLY A 246 -6.28 -13.42 10.53
N VAL A 247 -6.95 -12.69 11.41
CA VAL A 247 -8.27 -13.04 11.95
C VAL A 247 -9.33 -11.99 11.68
N ASN A 248 -8.92 -10.80 11.24
CA ASN A 248 -9.79 -9.68 10.92
C ASN A 248 -9.21 -8.90 9.72
N PHE A 249 -10.07 -8.51 8.78
CA PHE A 249 -9.72 -7.61 7.70
C PHE A 249 -10.11 -6.16 8.01
N GLU A 250 -9.31 -5.22 7.53
CA GLU A 250 -9.59 -3.79 7.44
C GLU A 250 -9.44 -3.36 5.97
N CYS A 251 -10.05 -2.24 5.58
CA CYS A 251 -9.83 -1.59 4.28
C CYS A 251 -9.89 -2.54 3.04
N GLY A 252 -10.82 -3.49 3.02
CA GLY A 252 -10.98 -4.44 1.93
C GLY A 252 -11.47 -3.76 0.65
N ASN A 253 -10.75 -3.92 -0.47
CA ASN A 253 -11.16 -3.42 -1.77
C ASN A 253 -11.15 -4.52 -2.82
N PHE A 254 -12.27 -4.68 -3.52
CA PHE A 254 -12.39 -5.60 -4.64
C PHE A 254 -12.19 -4.89 -5.98
N MET A 255 -11.49 -5.53 -6.90
CA MET A 255 -11.32 -5.03 -8.26
C MET A 255 -11.21 -6.17 -9.27
N SER A 256 -11.63 -5.91 -10.50
CA SER A 256 -11.33 -6.76 -11.64
C SER A 256 -10.24 -6.07 -12.46
N LEU A 257 -9.09 -6.72 -12.64
CA LEU A 257 -7.94 -6.15 -13.34
C LEU A 257 -7.73 -6.89 -14.67
N GLU A 258 -7.54 -6.12 -15.73
CA GLU A 258 -7.19 -6.65 -17.06
C GLU A 258 -5.68 -6.94 -17.14
N ASP A 259 -5.33 -8.02 -17.82
CA ASP A 259 -3.96 -8.32 -18.26
C ASP A 259 -3.70 -7.71 -19.66
N ALA A 260 -2.46 -7.82 -20.13
CA ALA A 260 -2.05 -7.28 -21.43
C ALA A 260 -2.75 -7.93 -22.64
N ASP A 261 -3.30 -9.13 -22.48
CA ASP A 261 -4.00 -9.91 -23.52
C ASP A 261 -5.53 -9.71 -23.44
N GLY A 262 -6.02 -8.86 -22.54
CA GLY A 262 -7.44 -8.57 -22.32
C GLY A 262 -8.17 -9.59 -21.43
N GLY A 263 -7.45 -10.52 -20.80
CA GLY A 263 -7.99 -11.39 -19.76
C GLY A 263 -8.28 -10.59 -18.48
N SER A 264 -9.41 -10.86 -17.83
CA SER A 264 -9.80 -10.17 -16.59
C SER A 264 -9.66 -11.12 -15.40
N THR A 265 -9.00 -10.66 -14.35
CA THR A 265 -8.76 -11.42 -13.11
C THR A 265 -9.28 -10.62 -11.92
N ASP A 266 -10.01 -11.27 -11.02
CA ASP A 266 -10.56 -10.65 -9.82
C ASP A 266 -9.54 -10.67 -8.67
N PHE A 267 -9.45 -9.56 -7.95
CA PHE A 267 -8.56 -9.37 -6.80
C PHE A 267 -9.31 -8.74 -5.63
N LEU A 268 -8.87 -9.09 -4.43
CA LEU A 268 -9.21 -8.42 -3.19
C LEU A 268 -7.90 -7.97 -2.54
N ILE A 269 -7.72 -6.67 -2.31
CA ILE A 269 -6.67 -6.16 -1.41
C ILE A 269 -7.28 -5.94 -0.03
N MET A 270 -6.53 -6.20 1.03
CA MET A 270 -7.01 -6.07 2.40
C MET A 270 -5.88 -5.83 3.38
N SER A 271 -6.17 -5.10 4.43
CA SER A 271 -5.34 -5.02 5.62
C SER A 271 -5.66 -6.19 6.56
N CYS A 272 -4.66 -6.88 7.09
CA CYS A 272 -4.83 -8.05 7.96
C CYS A 272 -4.37 -7.76 9.39
N GLU A 273 -5.26 -7.98 10.37
CA GLU A 273 -4.95 -7.93 11.81
C GLU A 273 -4.92 -9.33 12.44
N GLY A 274 -4.16 -9.48 13.54
CA GLY A 274 -4.01 -10.75 14.25
C GLY A 274 -3.18 -11.78 13.49
N VAL A 275 -2.20 -11.30 12.72
CA VAL A 275 -1.20 -12.11 12.02
C VAL A 275 -0.26 -12.77 13.03
N GLN A 276 0.06 -14.05 12.82
CA GLN A 276 1.00 -14.82 13.62
C GLN A 276 2.37 -14.85 12.93
N THR A 277 3.43 -14.43 13.62
CA THR A 277 4.81 -14.73 13.23
C THR A 277 5.30 -16.01 13.92
N ARG A 278 6.08 -16.83 13.23
CA ARG A 278 6.74 -17.99 13.87
C ARG A 278 7.78 -17.47 14.86
N GLY A 279 7.55 -17.69 16.16
CA GLY A 279 8.58 -17.58 17.21
C GLY A 279 8.39 -16.45 18.23
N GLU A 280 7.42 -15.56 18.03
CA GLU A 280 7.08 -14.53 19.01
C GLU A 280 5.66 -14.79 19.52
N THR A 281 5.54 -15.12 20.80
CA THR A 281 4.26 -14.96 21.50
C THR A 281 3.99 -13.47 21.57
N ALA A 282 3.01 -12.98 20.80
CA ALA A 282 2.54 -11.62 20.93
C ALA A 282 2.21 -11.36 22.41
N ASP A 283 2.93 -10.43 23.03
CA ASP A 283 2.54 -9.92 24.34
C ASP A 283 1.40 -8.93 24.09
N ASP A 284 0.17 -9.42 24.23
CA ASP A 284 -1.12 -8.73 24.01
C ASP A 284 -1.28 -7.42 24.82
N THR A 285 -0.32 -7.08 25.67
CA THR A 285 -0.29 -5.86 26.47
C THR A 285 0.50 -4.71 25.84
N THR A 286 1.30 -5.00 24.80
CA THR A 286 1.95 -4.00 23.95
C THR A 286 1.23 -3.93 22.61
N SER A 287 1.07 -2.74 22.04
CA SER A 287 0.38 -2.51 20.76
C SER A 287 1.09 -3.09 19.53
N THR A 288 1.87 -4.16 19.68
CA THR A 288 2.72 -4.78 18.65
C THR A 288 2.00 -5.92 17.93
N CYS A 289 0.69 -5.79 17.71
CA CYS A 289 0.00 -6.67 16.79
C CYS A 289 0.59 -6.47 15.39
N ILE A 290 1.22 -7.52 14.85
CA ILE A 290 1.78 -7.49 13.50
C ILE A 290 0.61 -7.34 12.53
N LYS A 291 0.63 -6.24 11.79
CA LYS A 291 -0.34 -5.89 10.75
C LYS A 291 0.34 -6.07 9.39
N THR A 292 -0.39 -6.53 8.39
CA THR A 292 0.14 -6.65 7.03
C THR A 292 -0.85 -6.15 6.00
N GLN A 293 -0.35 -5.55 4.91
CA GLN A 293 -1.17 -5.25 3.75
C GLN A 293 -1.09 -6.42 2.77
N GLY A 294 -2.21 -7.12 2.60
CA GLY A 294 -2.36 -8.30 1.77
C GLY A 294 -3.13 -8.08 0.46
N TRP A 295 -3.08 -9.09 -0.39
CA TRP A 295 -3.99 -9.31 -1.49
C TRP A 295 -4.22 -10.80 -1.75
N MET A 296 -5.37 -11.12 -2.33
CA MET A 296 -5.67 -12.45 -2.87
C MET A 296 -6.36 -12.34 -4.22
N SER A 297 -6.26 -13.40 -5.00
CA SER A 297 -6.94 -13.60 -6.26
C SER A 297 -7.50 -15.01 -6.34
N GLY A 298 -8.57 -15.17 -7.11
CA GLY A 298 -9.16 -16.45 -7.44
C GLY A 298 -10.62 -16.30 -7.90
N PRO A 299 -11.26 -17.41 -8.28
CA PRO A 299 -12.56 -17.36 -8.92
C PRO A 299 -13.68 -16.96 -7.96
N LEU A 300 -14.63 -16.18 -8.47
CA LEU A 300 -15.91 -15.94 -7.82
C LEU A 300 -16.88 -17.09 -8.10
N VAL A 301 -17.45 -17.65 -7.05
CA VAL A 301 -18.41 -18.76 -7.12
C VAL A 301 -19.71 -18.33 -6.46
N ALA A 302 -20.83 -18.48 -7.16
CA ALA A 302 -22.15 -18.29 -6.57
C ALA A 302 -22.45 -19.43 -5.61
N ASP A 303 -22.95 -19.12 -4.41
CA ASP A 303 -23.46 -20.13 -3.49
C ASP A 303 -24.96 -20.40 -3.75
N TYR A 304 -25.46 -21.50 -3.17
CA TYR A 304 -26.86 -21.91 -3.31
C TYR A 304 -27.87 -20.98 -2.61
N ASN A 305 -27.40 -20.03 -1.80
CA ASN A 305 -28.22 -19.04 -1.11
C ASN A 305 -28.28 -17.70 -1.87
N GLY A 306 -27.64 -17.59 -3.03
CA GLY A 306 -27.60 -16.36 -3.82
C GLY A 306 -26.53 -15.36 -3.38
N SER A 307 -25.53 -15.81 -2.61
CA SER A 307 -24.30 -15.07 -2.33
C SER A 307 -23.22 -15.34 -3.38
N ALA A 308 -22.13 -14.58 -3.31
CA ALA A 308 -20.90 -14.83 -4.05
C ALA A 308 -19.74 -14.99 -3.06
N GLN A 309 -18.92 -16.01 -3.28
CA GLN A 309 -17.69 -16.23 -2.53
C GLN A 309 -16.49 -16.21 -3.46
N MET A 310 -15.46 -15.46 -3.06
CA MET A 310 -14.16 -15.48 -3.69
C MET A 310 -13.34 -16.64 -3.13
N GLN A 311 -13.00 -17.60 -4.00
CA GLN A 311 -12.11 -18.69 -3.66
C GLN A 311 -10.66 -18.23 -3.77
N TRP A 312 -9.78 -18.82 -2.97
CA TRP A 312 -8.35 -18.56 -3.07
C TRP A 312 -7.72 -19.37 -4.20
N GLU A 313 -6.93 -18.72 -5.05
CA GLU A 313 -6.04 -19.35 -6.04
C GLU A 313 -4.58 -18.93 -5.83
N CYS A 314 -4.35 -17.63 -5.64
CA CYS A 314 -3.04 -17.08 -5.29
C CYS A 314 -3.17 -15.83 -4.41
N GLY A 315 -2.10 -15.42 -3.74
CA GLY A 315 -2.10 -14.22 -2.90
C GLY A 315 -0.77 -13.95 -2.20
N GLY A 316 -0.58 -12.73 -1.74
CA GLY A 316 0.65 -12.28 -1.11
C GLY A 316 0.47 -10.96 -0.40
N ARG A 317 1.58 -10.31 -0.06
CA ARG A 317 1.53 -8.94 0.45
C ARG A 317 1.50 -7.95 -0.70
N LEU A 318 0.72 -6.88 -0.54
CA LEU A 318 0.77 -5.72 -1.44
C LEU A 318 2.06 -4.94 -1.20
N ASP A 319 2.52 -4.91 0.05
CA ASP A 319 3.78 -4.30 0.48
C ASP A 319 4.38 -5.13 1.63
N PHE A 320 5.68 -5.38 1.56
CA PHE A 320 6.40 -6.16 2.57
C PHE A 320 7.04 -5.30 3.67
N GLY A 321 6.91 -3.98 3.58
CA GLY A 321 7.38 -3.04 4.58
C GLY A 321 6.23 -2.50 5.45
N SER A 322 6.26 -1.19 5.74
CA SER A 322 5.37 -0.57 6.72
C SER A 322 4.00 -0.13 6.19
N LEU A 323 3.75 -0.22 4.88
CA LEU A 323 2.50 0.24 4.30
C LEU A 323 1.30 -0.59 4.80
N TYR A 324 0.23 0.11 5.15
CA TYR A 324 -1.03 -0.47 5.64
C TYR A 324 -2.24 0.34 5.17
N ALA A 325 -3.45 -0.19 5.38
CA ALA A 325 -4.72 0.48 5.10
C ALA A 325 -4.84 0.99 3.65
N ALA A 326 -4.37 0.19 2.68
CA ALA A 326 -4.45 0.55 1.28
C ALA A 326 -5.92 0.68 0.85
N ASN A 327 -6.21 1.79 0.18
CA ASN A 327 -7.48 2.05 -0.47
C ASN A 327 -7.22 2.30 -1.96
N SER A 328 -8.23 2.15 -2.80
CA SER A 328 -8.07 2.18 -4.25
C SER A 328 -9.29 2.76 -4.95
N PHE A 329 -9.14 3.09 -6.22
CA PHE A 329 -10.24 3.46 -7.09
C PHE A 329 -9.89 3.19 -8.54
N TRP A 330 -10.91 3.06 -9.38
CA TRP A 330 -10.73 3.04 -10.82
C TRP A 330 -10.55 4.47 -11.33
N ASP A 331 -9.39 4.77 -11.90
CA ASP A 331 -9.13 6.05 -12.57
C ASP A 331 -9.64 5.98 -14.02
N PRO A 332 -10.72 6.72 -14.37
CA PRO A 332 -11.26 6.71 -15.72
C PRO A 332 -10.41 7.50 -16.73
N VAL A 333 -9.50 8.37 -16.28
CA VAL A 333 -8.64 9.19 -17.15
C VAL A 333 -7.57 8.34 -17.80
N ILE A 334 -6.86 7.56 -17.00
CA ILE A 334 -5.78 6.66 -17.48
C ILE A 334 -6.25 5.21 -17.64
N ARG A 335 -7.49 4.91 -17.23
CA ARG A 335 -8.11 3.57 -17.30
C ARG A 335 -7.30 2.52 -16.55
N GLN A 336 -6.97 2.83 -15.30
CA GLN A 336 -6.20 1.93 -14.43
C GLN A 336 -6.76 1.96 -13.02
N GLN A 337 -6.61 0.85 -12.29
CA GLN A 337 -6.90 0.83 -10.87
C GLN A 337 -5.71 1.45 -10.12
N ILE A 338 -5.97 2.50 -9.35
CA ILE A 338 -4.95 3.20 -8.56
C ILE A 338 -5.16 2.90 -7.09
N THR A 339 -4.07 2.69 -6.35
CA THR A 339 -4.09 2.52 -4.90
C THR A 339 -3.08 3.45 -4.21
N MET A 340 -3.42 3.87 -2.99
CA MET A 340 -2.52 4.51 -2.03
C MET A 340 -2.76 3.86 -0.67
N GLY A 341 -1.73 3.78 0.17
CA GLY A 341 -1.82 3.28 1.53
C GLY A 341 -1.23 4.23 2.55
N TRP A 342 -1.49 3.99 3.82
CA TRP A 342 -0.85 4.68 4.93
C TRP A 342 0.55 4.14 5.18
N ILE A 343 1.51 5.04 5.28
CA ILE A 343 2.87 4.78 5.75
C ILE A 343 2.97 5.34 7.18
N PRO A 344 2.98 4.50 8.22
CA PRO A 344 3.16 4.94 9.59
C PRO A 344 4.57 5.43 9.85
N GLU A 345 4.76 6.09 11.00
CA GLU A 345 6.08 6.15 11.61
C GLU A 345 6.48 4.74 12.07
N ASP A 346 7.68 4.28 11.70
CA ASP A 346 8.13 2.91 11.98
C ASP A 346 9.15 2.90 13.12
N GLY A 347 8.66 2.61 14.33
CA GLY A 347 9.45 2.53 15.55
C GLY A 347 10.05 3.85 16.02
N LEU A 348 9.62 5.00 15.51
CA LEU A 348 10.06 6.30 16.04
C LEU A 348 9.53 6.49 17.48
N PRO A 349 10.38 6.77 18.50
CA PRO A 349 9.91 6.93 19.87
C PRO A 349 8.89 8.07 20.00
N ASP A 350 7.87 7.87 20.84
CA ASP A 350 6.77 8.84 21.02
C ASP A 350 7.25 10.25 21.33
N ALA A 351 8.24 10.41 22.22
CA ALA A 351 8.80 11.71 22.53
C ALA A 351 9.38 12.44 21.30
N THR A 352 9.98 11.71 20.37
CA THR A 352 10.51 12.27 19.11
C THR A 352 9.38 12.54 18.12
N ARG A 353 8.44 11.60 17.99
CA ARG A 353 7.25 11.72 17.13
C ARG A 353 6.34 12.88 17.53
N HIS A 354 6.18 13.12 18.83
CA HIS A 354 5.43 14.28 19.34
C HIS A 354 6.15 15.60 19.07
N GLN A 355 7.49 15.62 19.13
CA GLN A 355 8.28 16.82 18.85
C GLN A 355 8.31 17.21 17.37
N GLN A 356 8.15 16.26 16.44
CA GLN A 356 8.05 16.61 15.01
C GLN A 356 6.69 17.23 14.65
N GLY A 357 5.64 17.05 15.45
CA GLY A 357 4.35 17.72 15.24
C GLY A 357 3.51 17.16 14.08
N TRP A 358 3.88 16.00 13.55
CA TRP A 358 3.10 15.23 12.58
C TRP A 358 3.41 13.73 12.74
N SER A 359 2.58 12.84 12.18
CA SER A 359 2.82 11.39 12.21
C SER A 359 2.13 10.71 11.03
N GLY A 360 2.92 9.99 10.23
CA GLY A 360 2.44 9.22 9.08
C GLY A 360 2.25 10.05 7.81
N CYS A 361 2.15 9.36 6.67
CA CYS A 361 1.88 9.95 5.34
C CYS A 361 1.16 8.93 4.45
N LEU A 362 0.64 9.35 3.30
CA LEU A 362 0.17 8.40 2.28
C LEU A 362 1.31 8.03 1.33
N SER A 363 1.31 6.79 0.87
CA SER A 363 2.23 6.30 -0.15
C SER A 363 2.08 7.05 -1.46
N LEU A 364 3.08 6.91 -2.32
CA LEU A 364 2.92 7.27 -3.72
C LEU A 364 1.72 6.53 -4.34
N PRO A 365 1.02 7.16 -5.29
CA PRO A 365 -0.01 6.46 -6.06
C PRO A 365 0.63 5.31 -6.84
N ARG A 366 0.00 4.13 -6.74
CA ARG A 366 0.44 2.90 -7.40
C ARG A 366 -0.63 2.42 -8.36
N VAL A 367 -0.20 1.98 -9.54
CA VAL A 367 -1.03 1.29 -10.53
C VAL A 367 -1.08 -0.19 -10.18
N LEU A 368 -2.29 -0.74 -10.10
CA LEU A 368 -2.56 -2.17 -9.96
C LEU A 368 -2.98 -2.76 -11.30
N ARG A 369 -2.43 -3.93 -11.64
CA ARG A 369 -2.78 -4.68 -12.86
C ARG A 369 -2.70 -6.19 -12.64
N SER A 370 -3.32 -6.96 -13.53
CA SER A 370 -3.02 -8.39 -13.62
C SER A 370 -1.69 -8.54 -14.39
N LEU A 371 -0.66 -9.05 -13.72
CA LEU A 371 0.65 -9.29 -14.33
C LEU A 371 0.76 -10.75 -14.75
N ALA A 372 1.03 -10.97 -16.04
CA ALA A 372 1.33 -12.29 -16.59
C ALA A 372 2.78 -12.38 -17.04
N LEU A 373 3.50 -13.39 -16.57
CA LEU A 373 4.82 -13.79 -17.06
C LEU A 373 4.61 -15.01 -17.96
N VAL A 374 5.03 -14.93 -19.21
CA VAL A 374 4.83 -15.98 -20.22
C VAL A 374 6.15 -16.65 -20.59
N ASN A 375 6.07 -17.84 -21.21
CA ASN A 375 7.23 -18.62 -21.62
C ASN A 375 8.18 -18.99 -20.48
N VAL A 376 7.67 -19.10 -19.24
CA VAL A 376 8.48 -19.40 -18.07
C VAL A 376 8.86 -20.88 -18.07
N THR A 377 10.14 -21.19 -17.88
CA THR A 377 10.66 -22.57 -17.81
C THR A 377 10.98 -23.00 -16.38
N GLY A 378 11.22 -22.04 -15.49
CA GLY A 378 11.54 -22.29 -14.09
C GLY A 378 11.85 -20.99 -13.34
N SER A 379 12.31 -21.11 -12.09
CA SER A 379 12.94 -19.99 -11.39
C SER A 379 14.43 -20.26 -11.20
N ARG A 380 15.16 -19.21 -10.79
CA ARG A 380 16.55 -19.32 -10.32
C ARG A 380 16.64 -20.22 -9.07
N HIS A 381 15.61 -20.22 -8.23
CA HIS A 381 15.60 -20.87 -6.91
C HIS A 381 14.89 -22.22 -6.88
N GLY A 382 14.42 -22.75 -8.02
CA GLY A 382 13.86 -24.10 -8.11
C GLY A 382 12.53 -24.19 -8.86
N HIS A 383 11.63 -25.04 -8.35
CA HIS A 383 10.36 -25.37 -9.01
C HIS A 383 9.29 -24.28 -8.82
N LEU A 384 8.48 -24.08 -9.86
CA LEU A 384 7.41 -23.07 -9.89
C LEU A 384 6.19 -23.44 -9.05
N LEU A 385 5.95 -24.74 -8.82
CA LEU A 385 4.78 -25.23 -8.10
C LEU A 385 4.88 -24.93 -6.60
N GLY A 386 3.78 -24.45 -6.01
CA GLY A 386 3.72 -24.11 -4.58
C GLY A 386 4.12 -22.67 -4.25
N MET A 387 4.38 -21.83 -5.25
CA MET A 387 4.56 -20.39 -5.05
C MET A 387 3.20 -19.71 -4.81
N GLY A 388 2.79 -19.56 -3.54
CA GLY A 388 1.46 -19.03 -3.19
C GLY A 388 1.12 -17.65 -3.76
N ALA A 389 2.13 -16.84 -4.11
CA ALA A 389 1.95 -15.52 -4.74
C ALA A 389 1.67 -15.56 -6.25
N PHE A 390 1.70 -16.74 -6.89
CA PHE A 390 1.49 -16.90 -8.32
C PHE A 390 0.47 -17.99 -8.61
N ALA A 391 -0.48 -17.70 -9.50
CA ALA A 391 -1.24 -18.75 -10.18
C ALA A 391 -0.35 -19.30 -11.31
N VAL A 392 -0.08 -20.60 -11.27
CA VAL A 392 0.86 -21.28 -12.18
C VAL A 392 0.09 -22.15 -13.16
N MET A 393 0.14 -21.81 -14.45
CA MET A 393 -0.59 -22.51 -15.51
C MET A 393 0.40 -23.12 -16.51
N PRO A 394 0.27 -24.40 -16.89
CA PRO A 394 1.04 -24.97 -17.99
C PRO A 394 0.61 -24.37 -19.33
N ASP A 395 1.57 -24.20 -20.24
CA ASP A 395 1.34 -23.74 -21.61
C ASP A 395 1.69 -24.85 -22.64
N ARG A 396 1.36 -24.63 -23.92
CA ARG A 396 1.35 -25.66 -24.97
C ARG A 396 2.72 -26.28 -25.28
N ASP A 397 3.80 -25.55 -25.01
CA ASP A 397 5.17 -25.93 -25.40
C ASP A 397 6.03 -26.43 -24.23
N GLY A 398 5.40 -26.81 -23.12
CA GLY A 398 6.10 -27.26 -21.90
C GLY A 398 6.65 -26.11 -21.04
N THR A 399 6.34 -24.87 -21.40
CA THR A 399 6.53 -23.67 -20.59
C THR A 399 5.33 -23.43 -19.67
N PHE A 400 5.40 -22.38 -18.86
CA PHE A 400 4.36 -21.96 -17.94
C PHE A 400 4.00 -20.48 -18.15
N ILE A 401 2.76 -20.16 -17.81
CA ILE A 401 2.28 -18.79 -17.59
C ILE A 401 2.10 -18.61 -16.09
N LEU A 402 2.72 -17.58 -15.53
CA LEU A 402 2.55 -17.19 -14.13
C LEU A 402 1.71 -15.92 -14.06
N ARG A 403 0.65 -15.92 -13.27
CA ARG A 403 -0.20 -14.73 -13.03
C ARG A 403 -0.09 -14.28 -11.57
N THR A 404 0.03 -12.97 -11.37
CA THR A 404 0.13 -12.35 -10.04
C THR A 404 -0.40 -10.91 -10.06
N LEU A 405 -0.46 -10.25 -8.90
CA LEU A 405 -0.77 -8.83 -8.83
C LEU A 405 0.46 -8.00 -9.24
N GLY A 406 0.32 -7.21 -10.29
CA GLY A 406 1.31 -6.21 -10.68
C GLY A 406 1.08 -4.90 -9.93
N VAL A 407 2.17 -4.31 -9.42
CA VAL A 407 2.18 -3.04 -8.69
C VAL A 407 3.33 -2.18 -9.22
N SER A 408 3.01 -1.03 -9.81
CA SER A 408 4.01 -0.08 -10.32
C SER A 408 3.72 1.36 -9.88
N PRO A 409 4.72 2.24 -9.79
CA PRO A 409 4.50 3.65 -9.53
C PRO A 409 3.58 4.27 -10.58
N HIS A 410 2.76 5.24 -10.18
CA HIS A 410 1.91 5.99 -11.10
C HIS A 410 2.77 6.74 -12.14
N PRO A 411 2.41 6.73 -13.44
CA PRO A 411 3.23 7.33 -14.50
C PRO A 411 3.44 8.84 -14.32
N ASN A 412 2.47 9.58 -13.76
CA ASN A 412 2.64 11.01 -13.52
C ASN A 412 3.75 11.35 -12.51
N LEU A 413 4.27 10.40 -11.74
CA LEU A 413 5.43 10.65 -10.86
C LEU A 413 6.67 11.10 -11.63
N GLU A 414 6.76 10.80 -12.94
CA GLU A 414 7.83 11.34 -13.79
C GLU A 414 7.81 12.88 -13.86
N SER A 415 6.68 13.52 -13.57
CA SER A 415 6.57 14.98 -13.49
C SER A 415 7.48 15.58 -12.41
N LEU A 416 7.82 14.80 -11.37
CA LEU A 416 8.74 15.20 -10.30
C LEU A 416 10.17 15.45 -10.82
N ARG A 417 10.54 14.86 -11.96
CA ARG A 417 11.88 14.95 -12.55
C ARG A 417 12.16 16.29 -13.24
N LYS A 418 11.16 17.17 -13.43
CA LYS A 418 11.27 18.40 -14.25
C LYS A 418 12.52 19.25 -13.94
N CYS A 419 12.90 19.36 -12.67
CA CYS A 419 14.06 20.15 -12.23
C CYS A 419 15.21 19.27 -11.70
N ALA A 420 15.08 17.94 -11.82
CA ALA A 420 16.02 17.00 -11.24
C ALA A 420 17.27 16.84 -12.11
N ARG A 421 18.42 16.66 -11.46
CA ARG A 421 19.68 16.30 -12.12
C ARG A 421 19.70 14.80 -12.37
N GLU A 422 19.78 14.42 -13.64
CA GLU A 422 19.97 13.02 -14.05
C GLU A 422 21.45 12.61 -13.91
N ILE A 423 21.69 11.45 -13.28
CA ILE A 423 22.98 10.77 -13.19
C ILE A 423 22.80 9.38 -13.78
N ARG A 424 23.49 9.05 -14.87
CA ARG A 424 23.39 7.73 -15.50
C ARG A 424 24.23 6.69 -14.76
N ILE A 425 23.71 5.47 -14.72
CA ILE A 425 24.37 4.29 -14.15
C ILE A 425 24.61 3.29 -15.27
N SER A 426 25.83 2.78 -15.37
CA SER A 426 26.21 1.73 -16.33
C SER A 426 27.21 0.75 -15.72
N THR A 427 27.34 -0.43 -16.34
CA THR A 427 28.33 -1.45 -15.94
C THR A 427 29.77 -0.96 -15.99
N ALA A 428 30.08 -0.02 -16.88
CA ALA A 428 31.41 0.58 -16.97
C ALA A 428 31.81 1.33 -15.70
N ASP A 429 30.84 1.71 -14.87
CA ASP A 429 31.07 2.40 -13.61
C ASP A 429 31.51 1.44 -12.50
N LEU A 430 31.33 0.11 -12.64
CA LEU A 430 31.81 -0.86 -11.67
C LEU A 430 33.30 -1.15 -11.90
N ALA A 431 34.14 -0.62 -11.01
CA ALA A 431 35.57 -0.92 -11.05
C ALA A 431 35.82 -2.39 -10.63
N ALA A 432 36.69 -3.09 -11.37
CA ALA A 432 37.20 -4.39 -10.95
C ALA A 432 37.89 -4.24 -9.57
N PRO A 433 37.68 -5.20 -8.66
CA PRO A 433 38.06 -5.01 -7.27
C PRO A 433 39.58 -4.96 -7.07
N LYS A 434 40.05 -4.22 -6.05
CA LYS A 434 41.40 -4.38 -5.48
C LYS A 434 41.42 -5.58 -4.51
N GLY A 435 41.03 -6.76 -4.98
CA GLY A 435 40.95 -7.98 -4.18
C GLY A 435 39.74 -8.85 -4.52
N PRO A 436 39.58 -10.02 -3.89
CA PRO A 436 38.47 -10.91 -4.22
C PRO A 436 37.12 -10.39 -3.67
N ARG A 437 36.07 -10.44 -4.50
CA ARG A 437 34.62 -10.54 -4.19
C ARG A 437 33.75 -9.30 -3.96
N HIS A 438 34.18 -8.07 -4.26
CA HIS A 438 33.32 -6.88 -4.11
C HIS A 438 33.51 -5.86 -5.24
N TRP A 439 32.57 -5.82 -6.19
CA TRP A 439 32.54 -4.80 -7.23
C TRP A 439 31.81 -3.57 -6.69
N ILE A 440 32.45 -2.42 -6.77
CA ILE A 440 31.96 -1.18 -6.19
C ILE A 440 32.00 -0.09 -7.25
N GLY A 441 30.88 0.60 -7.44
CA GLY A 441 30.77 1.74 -8.34
C GLY A 441 31.30 3.04 -7.73
N PRO A 442 31.44 4.11 -8.51
CA PRO A 442 31.70 5.44 -7.99
C PRO A 442 30.58 5.86 -7.03
N VAL A 443 30.95 6.67 -6.04
CA VAL A 443 29.98 7.31 -5.16
C VAL A 443 29.27 8.42 -5.94
N MET A 444 27.95 8.31 -6.04
CA MET A 444 27.07 9.30 -6.63
C MET A 444 26.61 10.27 -5.54
N SER A 445 27.30 11.41 -5.40
CA SER A 445 26.90 12.46 -4.46
C SER A 445 25.59 13.11 -4.93
N LEU A 446 24.60 13.13 -4.03
CA LEU A 446 23.31 13.79 -4.25
C LEU A 446 23.28 15.12 -3.50
N LYS A 447 22.49 16.07 -4.00
CA LYS A 447 22.34 17.41 -3.42
C LYS A 447 21.03 17.60 -2.67
N SER A 448 20.16 16.60 -2.70
CA SER A 448 18.83 16.65 -2.10
C SER A 448 18.51 15.35 -1.36
N GLN A 449 17.43 15.39 -0.59
CA GLN A 449 16.81 14.22 0.03
C GLN A 449 15.55 13.76 -0.74
N GLN A 450 15.42 14.21 -1.98
CA GLN A 450 14.30 13.93 -2.87
C GLN A 450 14.89 13.35 -4.14
N TRP A 451 14.93 12.03 -4.24
CA TRP A 451 15.51 11.40 -5.41
C TRP A 451 14.75 10.15 -5.81
N GLU A 452 14.89 9.82 -7.09
CA GLU A 452 14.39 8.58 -7.66
C GLU A 452 15.56 7.84 -8.30
N LEU A 453 15.53 6.52 -8.24
CA LEU A 453 16.44 5.66 -8.97
C LEU A 453 15.64 4.62 -9.75
N LYS A 454 15.99 4.42 -11.01
CA LYS A 454 15.45 3.32 -11.82
C LYS A 454 16.58 2.63 -12.56
N CYS A 455 16.75 1.33 -12.33
CA CYS A 455 17.78 0.54 -12.98
C CYS A 455 17.37 -0.91 -13.20
N LYS A 456 17.94 -1.51 -14.24
CA LYS A 456 17.87 -2.95 -14.53
C LYS A 456 19.22 -3.58 -14.30
N MET A 457 19.21 -4.82 -13.82
CA MET A 457 20.37 -5.57 -13.35
C MET A 457 20.28 -7.01 -13.86
N ALA A 458 21.08 -7.37 -14.85
CA ALA A 458 21.22 -8.75 -15.32
C ALA A 458 22.33 -9.46 -14.54
N LEU A 459 21.95 -10.42 -13.69
CA LEU A 459 22.89 -11.18 -12.89
C LEU A 459 23.67 -12.16 -13.77
N LYS A 460 24.98 -12.28 -13.55
CA LYS A 460 25.87 -13.21 -14.25
C LYS A 460 26.59 -14.12 -13.27
N GLY A 461 26.85 -15.35 -13.72
CA GLY A 461 27.65 -16.32 -12.98
C GLY A 461 27.15 -16.55 -11.56
N ASP A 462 28.04 -16.39 -10.60
CA ASP A 462 27.89 -16.69 -9.19
C ASP A 462 27.62 -15.44 -8.32
N CYS A 463 26.97 -14.42 -8.89
CA CYS A 463 26.49 -13.28 -8.13
C CYS A 463 25.66 -13.74 -6.91
N GLN A 464 26.09 -13.32 -5.72
CA GLN A 464 25.40 -13.58 -4.46
C GLN A 464 24.53 -12.41 -4.06
N ARG A 465 25.09 -11.19 -4.09
CA ARG A 465 24.35 -9.99 -3.73
C ARG A 465 24.58 -8.89 -4.74
N VAL A 466 23.53 -8.15 -5.05
CA VAL A 466 23.60 -6.96 -5.90
C VAL A 466 22.62 -5.91 -5.44
N GLY A 467 23.04 -4.66 -5.41
CA GLY A 467 22.17 -3.58 -4.98
C GLY A 467 22.88 -2.25 -4.79
N LEU A 468 22.30 -1.42 -3.93
CA LEU A 468 22.72 -0.04 -3.71
C LEU A 468 22.97 0.23 -2.22
N ASN A 469 24.09 0.88 -1.93
CA ASN A 469 24.34 1.53 -0.66
C ASN A 469 23.75 2.95 -0.71
N ILE A 470 23.03 3.33 0.35
CA ILE A 470 22.50 4.66 0.59
C ILE A 470 23.25 5.22 1.81
N PHE A 471 24.20 6.12 1.58
CA PHE A 471 24.96 6.76 2.64
C PHE A 471 24.22 7.98 3.17
N HIS A 472 24.15 8.09 4.50
CA HIS A 472 23.44 9.16 5.20
C HIS A 472 24.38 10.17 5.87
N SER A 473 25.67 10.16 5.50
CA SER A 473 26.64 11.15 5.97
C SER A 473 27.86 11.25 5.04
N SER A 474 28.49 12.43 5.04
CA SER A 474 29.71 12.72 4.29
C SER A 474 31.00 12.19 4.94
N ASN A 475 31.00 11.97 6.26
CA ASN A 475 32.23 11.90 7.07
C ASN A 475 32.80 10.49 7.30
N GLY A 476 32.25 9.49 6.64
CA GLY A 476 32.74 8.12 6.70
C GLY A 476 31.65 7.20 6.23
N MET A 477 31.94 6.42 5.20
CA MET A 477 31.05 5.42 4.56
C MET A 477 30.63 4.27 5.52
N THR A 478 30.39 4.57 6.80
CA THR A 478 30.05 3.68 7.89
C THR A 478 28.58 3.76 8.27
N ASN A 479 27.91 4.89 8.00
CA ASN A 479 26.46 5.02 8.13
C ASN A 479 25.78 4.82 6.77
N MET A 480 25.34 3.59 6.48
CA MET A 480 24.62 3.28 5.25
C MET A 480 23.41 2.39 5.50
N SER A 481 22.33 2.65 4.76
CA SER A 481 21.30 1.66 4.49
C SER A 481 21.63 0.95 3.17
N ARG A 482 21.11 -0.27 2.98
CA ARG A 482 21.32 -1.04 1.74
C ARG A 482 20.01 -1.53 1.20
N VAL A 483 19.84 -1.43 -0.12
CA VAL A 483 18.74 -2.07 -0.85
C VAL A 483 19.36 -3.06 -1.80
N TYR A 484 19.13 -4.36 -1.61
CA TYR A 484 19.80 -5.38 -2.42
C TYR A 484 18.97 -6.64 -2.59
N PHE A 485 19.31 -7.37 -3.65
CA PHE A 485 18.84 -8.72 -3.89
C PHE A 485 19.86 -9.73 -3.38
N GLU A 486 19.40 -10.68 -2.58
CA GLU A 486 20.14 -11.85 -2.10
C GLU A 486 19.78 -13.05 -2.99
N ALA A 487 20.72 -13.41 -3.85
CA ALA A 487 20.52 -14.40 -4.90
C ALA A 487 20.52 -15.83 -4.38
N VAL A 488 21.02 -16.09 -3.16
CA VAL A 488 20.97 -17.45 -2.57
C VAL A 488 19.55 -17.78 -2.11
N ASP A 489 18.92 -16.86 -1.38
CA ASP A 489 17.59 -17.07 -0.80
C ASP A 489 16.45 -16.58 -1.70
N GLY A 490 16.76 -15.81 -2.75
CA GLY A 490 15.78 -15.25 -3.66
C GLY A 490 14.93 -14.19 -2.98
N ARG A 491 15.59 -13.27 -2.28
CA ARG A 491 14.93 -12.23 -1.49
C ARG A 491 15.49 -10.86 -1.80
N VAL A 492 14.63 -9.86 -1.72
CA VAL A 492 15.06 -8.45 -1.66
C VAL A 492 15.08 -8.01 -0.20
N ILE A 493 16.06 -7.18 0.14
CA ILE A 493 16.33 -6.74 1.51
C ILE A 493 16.57 -5.23 1.53
N ILE A 494 15.87 -4.54 2.42
CA ILE A 494 16.18 -3.18 2.84
C ILE A 494 16.82 -3.27 4.22
N GLN A 495 18.15 -3.19 4.26
CA GLN A 495 18.90 -3.14 5.50
C GLN A 495 18.99 -1.68 5.97
N LYS A 496 18.36 -1.37 7.11
CA LYS A 496 18.39 -0.04 7.70
C LYS A 496 19.74 0.22 8.38
N ALA A 497 20.20 1.47 8.30
CA ALA A 497 21.37 1.91 9.05
C ALA A 497 21.13 1.85 10.57
N ALA A 498 22.04 1.26 11.33
CA ALA A 498 21.98 1.21 12.79
C ALA A 498 22.72 2.38 13.47
N VAL A 499 23.79 2.89 12.84
CA VAL A 499 24.65 3.95 13.40
C VAL A 499 24.17 5.30 12.91
N HIS A 500 24.12 6.32 13.77
CA HIS A 500 23.61 7.67 13.44
C HIS A 500 22.16 7.69 12.91
N THR A 501 21.37 6.73 13.35
CA THR A 501 19.90 6.75 13.33
C THR A 501 19.40 7.24 14.68
N VAL A 502 18.20 7.81 14.74
CA VAL A 502 17.56 8.21 16.01
C VAL A 502 17.55 7.04 16.99
N ALA A 503 17.99 7.30 18.23
CA ALA A 503 17.98 6.29 19.27
C ALA A 503 16.54 5.79 19.52
N GLY A 504 16.36 4.47 19.50
CA GLY A 504 15.06 3.82 19.67
C GLY A 504 14.23 3.66 18.40
N ALA A 505 14.68 4.18 17.25
CA ALA A 505 14.05 3.92 15.96
C ALA A 505 14.14 2.43 15.56
N ASN A 506 13.18 1.95 14.77
CA ASN A 506 13.25 0.61 14.20
C ASN A 506 14.39 0.55 13.16
N VAL A 507 15.36 -0.33 13.41
CA VAL A 507 16.49 -0.60 12.52
C VAL A 507 16.50 -2.03 11.99
N ALA A 508 15.41 -2.78 12.22
CA ALA A 508 15.23 -4.10 11.64
C ALA A 508 15.14 -4.00 10.12
N SER A 509 15.77 -4.96 9.43
CA SER A 509 15.71 -5.04 7.97
C SER A 509 14.32 -5.45 7.51
N ASP A 510 13.84 -4.83 6.44
CA ASP A 510 12.66 -5.28 5.72
C ASP A 510 13.08 -6.30 4.65
N SER A 511 12.30 -7.35 4.43
CA SER A 511 12.64 -8.39 3.46
C SER A 511 11.41 -9.00 2.78
N ALA A 512 11.53 -9.28 1.49
CA ALA A 512 10.48 -9.91 0.70
C ALA A 512 11.03 -11.05 -0.17
N PRO A 513 10.28 -12.17 -0.33
CA PRO A 513 10.58 -13.15 -1.35
C PRO A 513 10.45 -12.53 -2.74
N HIS A 514 11.41 -12.80 -3.61
CA HIS A 514 11.46 -12.26 -4.96
C HIS A 514 12.15 -13.26 -5.91
N PRO A 515 11.42 -14.28 -6.40
CA PRO A 515 11.99 -15.19 -7.38
C PRO A 515 12.29 -14.43 -8.69
N LEU A 516 13.46 -14.69 -9.27
CA LEU A 516 13.77 -14.35 -10.66
C LEU A 516 13.49 -15.58 -11.53
N PHE A 517 12.84 -15.37 -12.67
CA PHE A 517 12.38 -16.45 -13.52
C PHE A 517 13.31 -16.73 -14.71
N ARG A 518 13.37 -17.99 -15.13
CA ARG A 518 13.95 -18.38 -16.42
C ARG A 518 12.84 -18.48 -17.44
N MET A 519 13.08 -17.95 -18.63
CA MET A 519 12.09 -17.80 -19.69
C MET A 519 12.70 -18.04 -21.06
N ILE A 520 11.89 -18.43 -22.04
CA ILE A 520 12.31 -18.46 -23.45
C ILE A 520 12.08 -17.08 -24.09
N ASP A 521 13.15 -16.49 -24.64
CA ASP A 521 13.06 -15.29 -25.47
C ASP A 521 12.36 -15.65 -26.78
N THR A 522 11.21 -15.03 -27.06
CA THR A 522 10.40 -15.29 -28.26
C THR A 522 11.09 -14.90 -29.57
N ARG A 523 12.07 -14.00 -29.52
CA ARG A 523 12.81 -13.53 -30.70
C ARG A 523 14.00 -14.43 -31.02
N THR A 524 14.68 -14.94 -30.00
CA THR A 524 15.93 -15.71 -30.20
C THR A 524 15.76 -17.21 -29.97
N GLY A 525 14.70 -17.64 -29.28
CA GLY A 525 14.48 -19.01 -28.84
C GLY A 525 15.43 -19.48 -27.73
N ALA A 526 16.29 -18.59 -27.22
CA ALA A 526 17.22 -18.91 -26.16
C ALA A 526 16.53 -18.82 -24.78
N GLU A 527 16.95 -19.66 -23.85
CA GLU A 527 16.60 -19.47 -22.44
C GLU A 527 17.38 -18.28 -21.88
N MET A 528 16.69 -17.40 -21.18
CA MET A 528 17.23 -16.25 -20.48
C MET A 528 16.73 -16.21 -19.03
N GLU A 529 17.52 -15.60 -18.15
CA GLU A 529 17.06 -15.26 -16.81
C GLU A 529 16.50 -13.84 -16.81
N GLU A 530 15.44 -13.63 -16.03
CA GLU A 530 14.82 -12.34 -15.81
C GLU A 530 15.80 -11.35 -15.16
N GLU A 531 15.89 -10.15 -15.72
CA GLU A 531 16.66 -9.06 -15.13
C GLU A 531 15.96 -8.53 -13.87
N LEU A 532 16.72 -8.22 -12.82
CA LEU A 532 16.20 -7.52 -11.65
C LEU A 532 15.97 -6.04 -12.02
N LEU A 533 14.72 -5.60 -11.99
CA LEU A 533 14.34 -4.21 -12.13
C LEU A 533 14.13 -3.61 -10.74
N ILE A 534 14.86 -2.55 -10.41
CA ILE A 534 14.70 -1.80 -9.17
C ILE A 534 14.24 -0.39 -9.53
N HIS A 535 13.14 0.06 -8.92
CA HIS A 535 12.63 1.42 -9.01
C HIS A 535 12.39 1.96 -7.60
N MET A 536 13.14 2.97 -7.18
CA MET A 536 13.13 3.52 -5.83
C MET A 536 12.73 4.99 -5.85
N PHE A 537 11.98 5.41 -4.83
CA PHE A 537 11.71 6.79 -4.50
C PHE A 537 12.11 7.04 -3.06
N TYR A 538 12.91 8.07 -2.83
CA TYR A 538 13.31 8.51 -1.52
C TYR A 538 12.86 9.95 -1.29
N ASP A 539 12.12 10.16 -0.21
CA ASP A 539 11.58 11.45 0.17
C ASP A 539 11.80 11.72 1.65
N GLN A 540 12.94 12.34 1.96
CA GLN A 540 13.41 12.63 3.32
C GLN A 540 13.61 11.39 4.18
N GLY A 541 12.54 10.83 4.75
CA GLY A 541 12.57 9.66 5.62
C GLY A 541 11.72 8.50 5.09
N VAL A 542 11.12 8.62 3.91
CA VAL A 542 10.36 7.55 3.25
C VAL A 542 11.19 6.98 2.11
N LEU A 543 11.31 5.65 2.07
CA LEU A 543 11.87 4.90 0.96
C LEU A 543 10.82 3.92 0.44
N GLU A 544 10.33 4.13 -0.78
CA GLU A 544 9.47 3.16 -1.47
C GLU A 544 10.28 2.47 -2.58
N VAL A 545 10.31 1.14 -2.58
CA VAL A 545 11.03 0.34 -3.57
C VAL A 545 10.10 -0.63 -4.26
N PHE A 546 10.16 -0.66 -5.60
CA PHE A 546 9.40 -1.53 -6.48
C PHE A 546 10.39 -2.44 -7.24
N PHE A 547 10.20 -3.75 -7.10
CA PHE A 547 11.00 -4.76 -7.78
C PHE A 547 10.16 -5.50 -8.81
N ASN A 548 10.61 -5.46 -10.07
CA ASN A 548 9.97 -6.10 -11.23
C ASN A 548 8.44 -5.92 -11.29
N GLU A 549 7.95 -4.79 -10.77
CA GLU A 549 6.54 -4.42 -10.74
C GLU A 549 5.62 -5.45 -10.07
N ARG A 550 6.13 -6.26 -9.14
CA ARG A 550 5.36 -7.31 -8.42
C ARG A 550 5.71 -7.47 -6.94
N THR A 551 6.78 -6.83 -6.50
CA THR A 551 7.19 -6.84 -5.09
C THR A 551 7.47 -5.41 -4.69
N THR A 552 6.81 -4.93 -3.65
CA THR A 552 7.09 -3.60 -3.10
C THR A 552 7.49 -3.70 -1.64
N VAL A 553 8.39 -2.81 -1.23
CA VAL A 553 8.84 -2.67 0.14
C VAL A 553 8.91 -1.20 0.48
N THR A 554 8.09 -0.77 1.45
CA THR A 554 8.07 0.60 1.96
C THR A 554 8.77 0.67 3.31
N SER A 555 9.77 1.54 3.44
CA SER A 555 10.60 1.61 4.63
C SER A 555 10.72 3.05 5.14
N ARG A 556 10.86 3.20 6.46
CA ARG A 556 11.19 4.49 7.08
C ARG A 556 12.66 4.52 7.47
N LEU A 557 13.33 5.60 7.10
CA LEU A 557 14.72 5.86 7.42
C LEU A 557 14.81 7.16 8.21
N TYR A 558 15.45 7.13 9.39
CA TYR A 558 15.57 8.29 10.29
C TYR A 558 17.03 8.70 10.51
N PRO A 559 17.77 9.07 9.45
CA PRO A 559 19.15 9.50 9.61
C PRO A 559 19.23 10.80 10.42
N LEU A 560 20.26 10.92 11.26
CA LEU A 560 20.49 12.13 12.06
C LEU A 560 20.97 13.31 11.21
N SER A 561 21.73 13.04 10.14
CA SER A 561 22.12 14.03 9.14
C SER A 561 21.20 13.93 7.93
N VAL A 562 20.68 15.08 7.50
CA VAL A 562 19.78 15.20 6.34
C VAL A 562 20.41 16.03 5.23
N GLN A 563 21.71 16.38 5.35
CA GLN A 563 22.36 17.32 4.43
C GLN A 563 23.13 16.63 3.29
N ASP A 564 23.65 15.42 3.51
CA ASP A 564 24.46 14.71 2.52
C ASP A 564 23.96 13.28 2.35
N THR A 565 23.36 12.99 1.19
CA THR A 565 23.03 11.63 0.76
C THR A 565 23.87 11.27 -0.45
N SER A 566 24.39 10.05 -0.47
CA SER A 566 25.07 9.53 -1.66
C SER A 566 24.71 8.09 -1.91
N LEU A 567 24.75 7.69 -3.17
CA LEU A 567 24.42 6.35 -3.61
C LEU A 567 25.67 5.66 -4.16
N GLN A 568 25.75 4.35 -3.99
CA GLN A 568 26.81 3.55 -4.60
C GLN A 568 26.29 2.17 -4.97
N LEU A 569 26.45 1.81 -6.23
CA LEU A 569 26.17 0.47 -6.70
C LEU A 569 27.21 -0.52 -6.16
N PHE A 570 26.78 -1.72 -5.77
CA PHE A 570 27.67 -2.82 -5.43
C PHE A 570 27.18 -4.15 -5.98
N ALA A 571 28.12 -5.07 -6.18
CA ALA A 571 27.86 -6.48 -6.41
C ALA A 571 28.89 -7.35 -5.68
N GLU A 572 28.49 -8.55 -5.29
CA GLU A 572 29.30 -9.53 -4.58
C GLU A 572 29.15 -10.91 -5.23
N GLY A 573 30.23 -11.69 -5.24
CA GLY A 573 30.30 -13.03 -5.85
C GLY A 573 31.30 -13.94 -5.14
N THR A 574 31.40 -15.20 -5.54
CA THR A 574 32.25 -16.22 -4.90
C THR A 574 33.57 -16.54 -5.61
N ASN A 575 33.64 -16.33 -6.93
CA ASN A 575 34.75 -16.70 -7.80
C ASN A 575 35.72 -15.54 -8.07
N GLU A 576 36.97 -15.87 -8.38
CA GLU A 576 38.07 -14.92 -8.67
C GLU A 576 38.06 -14.37 -10.11
N ALA A 577 36.97 -14.53 -10.87
CA ALA A 577 36.92 -14.07 -12.25
C ALA A 577 37.02 -12.53 -12.34
N GLU A 578 37.80 -12.01 -13.29
CA GLU A 578 37.99 -10.57 -13.50
C GLU A 578 36.73 -9.87 -14.06
N ALA A 579 35.78 -10.61 -14.64
CA ALA A 579 34.59 -10.07 -15.27
C ALA A 579 33.51 -9.70 -14.23
N THR A 580 32.85 -8.56 -14.42
CA THR A 580 31.76 -8.12 -13.53
C THR A 580 30.61 -9.14 -13.53
N PRO A 581 30.09 -9.56 -12.36
CA PRO A 581 28.98 -10.52 -12.26
C PRO A 581 27.62 -9.88 -12.57
N LEU A 582 27.62 -8.74 -13.27
CA LEU A 582 26.46 -7.88 -13.45
C LEU A 582 26.55 -7.13 -14.77
N ASP A 583 25.41 -7.01 -15.45
CA ASP A 583 25.15 -5.92 -16.39
C ASP A 583 24.10 -4.98 -15.78
N VAL A 584 24.36 -3.68 -15.74
CA VAL A 584 23.49 -2.68 -15.14
C VAL A 584 23.31 -1.50 -16.07
N GLN A 585 22.06 -1.04 -16.16
CA GLN A 585 21.71 0.17 -16.84
C GLN A 585 20.62 0.89 -16.06
N GLY A 586 20.79 2.20 -15.85
CA GLY A 586 19.77 2.99 -15.16
C GLY A 586 20.14 4.45 -15.02
N ALA A 587 19.36 5.13 -14.19
CA ALA A 587 19.61 6.51 -13.84
C ALA A 587 19.10 6.84 -12.42
N VAL A 588 19.66 7.90 -11.86
CA VAL A 588 19.21 8.58 -10.65
C VAL A 588 18.75 9.98 -11.04
N TRP A 589 17.60 10.41 -10.54
CA TRP A 589 17.12 11.79 -10.65
C TRP A 589 17.18 12.42 -9.25
N ASP A 590 18.10 13.37 -9.08
CA ASP A 590 18.37 14.07 -7.82
C ASP A 590 17.71 15.46 -7.81
N GLY A 591 16.89 15.75 -6.81
CA GLY A 591 16.17 17.02 -6.66
C GLY A 591 14.73 16.95 -7.18
N LEU A 592 14.02 15.86 -6.90
CA LEU A 592 12.60 15.72 -7.22
C LEU A 592 11.76 16.80 -6.49
N ALA A 593 10.73 17.31 -7.17
CA ALA A 593 9.82 18.30 -6.60
C ALA A 593 8.42 18.19 -7.21
N ALA A 594 7.38 18.28 -6.35
CA ALA A 594 5.96 18.27 -6.71
C ALA A 594 5.40 19.67 -6.94
#